data_AF-A0A834X7P6-F1
#
_entry.id   AF-A0A834X7P6-F1
#
_cell.length_a   1.000
_cell.length_b   1.000
_cell.length_c   1.000
_cell.angle_alpha   90.00
_cell.angle_beta   90.00
_cell.angle_gamma   90.00
#
_symmetry.space_group_name_H-M   'P 1'
#
loop_
_entity.id
_entity.type
_entity.pdbx_description
1 polymer ?
#
loop_
_entity_poly.entity_id
_entity_poly.type
_entity_poly.pdbx_seq_one_letter_code
_entity_poly.pdbx_strand_id
1 'polypeptide(L)'
;MGFKNLIPPFANISNSDILQGVNYASGAAGIRIETGTHLGVDISLGLQLNHHRVIVSQIAAKYGSFEKAQTQLNKCLYYLNIGSNDYINNYFMPNHYLTSRFFTLEDYTLDLITKYSLTLRLSFLKKLKSLVDEFNNQLSTTNAKFIFINSTAVNLDPPLGFKVLDAGCCKVGEIGQCVANEKPCENRNEYVFYDGFHPTEALNVLTAIASYNASNPAFTYPMDISHLILS
;
A
#
# COMPACT_ATOMS: atom_id res chain seq x y z
N MET A 1 13.85 -7.99 -10.87
CA MET A 1 12.97 -8.89 -10.07
C MET A 1 12.36 -10.05 -10.86
N GLY A 2 12.26 -9.99 -12.19
CA GLY A 2 12.03 -11.20 -13.02
C GLY A 2 10.61 -11.78 -13.03
N PHE A 3 9.62 -11.07 -12.47
CA PHE A 3 8.22 -11.49 -12.55
C PHE A 3 7.73 -11.48 -14.00
N LYS A 4 7.18 -12.62 -14.44
CA LYS A 4 6.57 -12.75 -15.78
C LYS A 4 5.05 -12.54 -15.75
N ASN A 5 4.44 -12.67 -14.57
CA ASN A 5 3.00 -12.62 -14.35
C ASN A 5 2.68 -11.70 -13.17
N LEU A 6 1.41 -11.29 -13.07
CA LEU A 6 0.89 -10.59 -11.90
C LEU A 6 0.99 -11.46 -10.65
N ILE A 7 1.18 -10.82 -9.49
CA ILE A 7 1.18 -11.49 -8.20
C ILE A 7 -0.26 -11.94 -7.88
N PRO A 8 -0.52 -13.23 -7.64
CA PRO A 8 -1.86 -13.72 -7.40
C PRO A 8 -2.44 -13.20 -6.07
N PRO A 9 -3.75 -12.97 -5.99
CA PRO A 9 -4.40 -12.62 -4.74
C PRO A 9 -4.41 -13.82 -3.78
N PHE A 10 -4.30 -13.55 -2.47
CA PHE A 10 -4.41 -14.58 -1.44
C PHE A 10 -5.66 -15.46 -1.59
N ALA A 11 -6.79 -14.87 -2.02
CA ALA A 11 -8.06 -15.57 -2.20
C ALA A 11 -8.02 -16.69 -3.27
N ASN A 12 -7.06 -16.67 -4.20
CA ASN A 12 -6.97 -17.63 -5.30
C ASN A 12 -5.54 -18.18 -5.48
N ILE A 13 -4.76 -18.23 -4.39
CA ILE A 13 -3.38 -18.69 -4.46
C ILE A 13 -3.25 -20.21 -4.32
N SER A 14 -2.44 -20.81 -5.18
CA SER A 14 -2.08 -22.22 -5.08
C SER A 14 -0.77 -22.44 -4.30
N ASN A 15 -0.57 -23.65 -3.76
CA ASN A 15 0.65 -24.01 -3.02
C ASN A 15 1.95 -23.91 -3.84
N SER A 16 1.89 -23.97 -5.18
CA SER A 16 3.06 -23.73 -6.02
C SER A 16 3.39 -22.25 -6.14
N ASP A 17 2.39 -21.37 -6.05
CA ASP A 17 2.52 -19.95 -6.34
C ASP A 17 2.94 -19.12 -5.12
N ILE A 18 2.81 -19.66 -3.90
CA ILE A 18 3.20 -18.96 -2.66
C ILE A 18 4.65 -18.45 -2.64
N LEU A 19 5.54 -19.06 -3.43
CA LEU A 19 6.96 -18.66 -3.52
C LEU A 19 7.21 -17.57 -4.57
N GLN A 20 6.25 -17.32 -5.46
CA GLN A 20 6.31 -16.26 -6.48
C GLN A 20 5.77 -14.92 -5.95
N GLY A 21 5.16 -14.91 -4.77
CA GLY A 21 4.57 -13.72 -4.15
C GLY A 21 3.07 -13.87 -3.95
N VAL A 22 2.51 -13.04 -3.04
CA VAL A 22 1.09 -13.06 -2.68
C VAL A 22 0.60 -11.63 -2.52
N ASN A 23 -0.53 -11.30 -3.13
CA ASN A 23 -1.20 -10.02 -2.95
C ASN A 23 -2.30 -10.16 -1.88
N TYR A 24 -2.15 -9.43 -0.77
CA TYR A 24 -3.12 -9.39 0.32
C TYR A 24 -4.01 -8.14 0.29
N ALA A 25 -3.75 -7.21 -0.63
CA ALA A 25 -4.46 -5.94 -0.68
C ALA A 25 -5.96 -6.14 -0.90
N SER A 26 -6.76 -5.34 -0.19
CA SER A 26 -8.21 -5.30 -0.29
C SER A 26 -8.64 -3.86 -0.56
N GLY A 27 -9.54 -3.66 -1.53
CA GLY A 27 -10.15 -2.36 -1.78
C GLY A 27 -10.86 -1.84 -0.53
N ALA A 28 -10.91 -0.50 -0.39
CA ALA A 28 -11.49 0.23 0.74
C ALA A 28 -10.90 -0.04 2.15
N ALA A 29 -10.07 -1.07 2.31
CA ALA A 29 -9.53 -1.48 3.60
C ALA A 29 -8.63 -0.42 4.22
N GLY A 30 -8.69 -0.34 5.56
CA GLY A 30 -7.84 0.52 6.38
C GLY A 30 -7.01 -0.24 7.41
N ILE A 31 -6.28 0.54 8.20
CA ILE A 31 -5.62 0.12 9.43
C ILE A 31 -6.66 -0.27 10.46
N ARG A 32 -7.75 0.52 10.55
CA ARG A 32 -8.87 0.26 11.45
C ARG A 32 -9.84 -0.71 10.78
N ILE A 33 -10.44 -1.58 11.59
CA ILE A 33 -11.27 -2.69 11.08
C ILE A 33 -12.60 -2.22 10.51
N GLU A 34 -13.12 -1.09 10.97
CA GLU A 34 -14.39 -0.53 10.51
C GLU A 34 -14.26 0.30 9.22
N THR A 35 -13.05 0.72 8.86
CA THR A 35 -12.78 1.56 7.69
C THR A 35 -13.23 0.84 6.41
N GLY A 36 -13.97 1.54 5.54
CA GLY A 36 -14.40 1.00 4.24
C GLY A 36 -15.65 0.13 4.24
N THR A 37 -16.14 -0.31 5.41
CA THR A 37 -17.21 -1.32 5.51
C THR A 37 -18.57 -0.94 4.89
N HIS A 38 -18.85 0.35 4.70
CA HIS A 38 -20.04 0.81 3.96
C HIS A 38 -20.01 0.48 2.45
N LEU A 39 -18.83 0.16 1.90
CA LEU A 39 -18.64 -0.24 0.50
C LEU A 39 -18.69 -1.76 0.31
N GLY A 40 -18.84 -2.52 1.40
CA GLY A 40 -18.91 -3.98 1.39
C GLY A 40 -17.92 -4.62 2.36
N VAL A 41 -17.68 -5.92 2.17
CA VAL A 41 -16.71 -6.66 2.97
C VAL A 41 -15.31 -6.36 2.46
N ASP A 42 -14.45 -5.87 3.35
CA ASP A 42 -13.02 -5.69 3.10
C ASP A 42 -12.17 -6.50 4.10
N ILE A 43 -10.88 -6.61 3.78
CA ILE A 43 -9.87 -7.27 4.61
C ILE A 43 -8.94 -6.19 5.19
N SER A 44 -9.24 -5.71 6.40
CA SER A 44 -8.39 -4.74 7.13
C SER A 44 -6.94 -5.20 7.30
N LEU A 45 -6.01 -4.27 7.57
CA LEU A 45 -4.58 -4.56 7.73
C LEU A 45 -4.30 -5.74 8.67
N GLY A 46 -4.98 -5.78 9.83
CA GLY A 46 -4.80 -6.88 10.79
C GLY A 46 -5.18 -8.25 10.21
N LEU A 47 -6.23 -8.30 9.38
CA LEU A 47 -6.65 -9.53 8.69
C LEU A 47 -5.69 -9.88 7.54
N GLN A 48 -5.18 -8.90 6.80
CA GLN A 48 -4.15 -9.13 5.78
C GLN A 48 -2.88 -9.76 6.38
N LEU A 49 -2.47 -9.30 7.57
CA LEU A 49 -1.34 -9.91 8.30
C LEU A 49 -1.66 -11.33 8.81
N ASN A 50 -2.92 -11.63 9.14
CA ASN A 50 -3.32 -12.99 9.46
C ASN A 50 -3.22 -13.91 8.24
N HIS A 51 -3.65 -13.45 7.07
CA HIS A 51 -3.44 -14.17 5.81
C HIS A 51 -1.95 -14.38 5.51
N HIS A 52 -1.12 -13.38 5.77
CA HIS A 52 0.32 -13.52 5.61
C HIS A 52 0.90 -14.60 6.56
N ARG A 53 0.45 -14.66 7.82
CA ARG A 53 0.85 -15.73 8.76
C ARG A 53 0.50 -17.13 8.25
N VAL A 54 -0.65 -17.27 7.59
CA VAL A 54 -1.03 -18.55 6.93
C VAL A 54 -0.03 -18.92 5.84
N ILE A 55 0.35 -17.96 4.97
CA ILE A 55 1.36 -18.20 3.94
C ILE A 55 2.72 -18.55 4.53
N VAL A 56 3.15 -17.88 5.61
CA VAL A 56 4.39 -18.23 6.32
C VAL A 56 4.34 -19.66 6.84
N SER A 57 3.23 -20.12 7.41
CA SER A 57 3.05 -21.50 7.85
C SER A 57 3.10 -22.50 6.68
N GLN A 58 2.52 -22.16 5.53
CA GLN A 58 2.58 -23.00 4.33
C GLN A 58 4.01 -23.10 3.76
N ILE A 59 4.75 -21.99 3.76
CA ILE A 59 6.17 -21.99 3.38
C ILE A 59 6.97 -22.85 4.37
N ALA A 60 6.74 -22.72 5.68
CA ALA A 60 7.39 -23.55 6.69
C ALA A 60 7.12 -25.04 6.50
N ALA A 61 5.87 -25.43 6.18
CA ALA A 61 5.52 -26.80 5.86
C ALA A 61 6.26 -27.29 4.60
N LYS A 62 6.38 -26.45 3.57
CA LYS A 62 7.07 -26.79 2.31
C LYS A 62 8.58 -26.98 2.48
N TYR A 63 9.21 -26.18 3.34
CA TYR A 63 10.66 -26.26 3.60
C TYR A 63 11.04 -27.17 4.79
N GLY A 64 10.04 -27.65 5.54
CA GLY A 64 10.21 -28.57 6.67
C GLY A 64 10.62 -27.92 7.99
N SER A 65 10.75 -26.58 8.07
CA SER A 65 10.93 -25.86 9.33
C SER A 65 10.64 -24.36 9.19
N PHE A 66 10.30 -23.71 10.32
CA PHE A 66 10.15 -22.26 10.37
C PHE A 66 11.47 -21.51 10.14
N GLU A 67 12.61 -22.08 10.55
CA GLU A 67 13.94 -21.50 10.34
C GLU A 67 14.29 -21.40 8.84
N LYS A 68 13.98 -22.45 8.07
CA LYS A 68 14.17 -22.45 6.62
C LYS A 68 13.20 -21.50 5.93
N ALA A 69 11.95 -21.43 6.39
CA ALA A 69 11.00 -20.43 5.90
C ALA A 69 11.50 -19.00 6.18
N GLN A 70 12.02 -18.73 7.37
CA GLN A 70 12.58 -17.42 7.71
C GLN A 70 13.75 -17.05 6.80
N THR A 71 14.63 -18.01 6.50
CA THR A 71 15.72 -17.82 5.52
C THR A 71 15.20 -17.41 4.14
N GLN A 72 14.04 -17.94 3.72
CA GLN A 72 13.38 -17.54 2.47
C GLN A 72 12.70 -16.18 2.58
N LEU A 73 11.99 -15.91 3.68
CA LEU A 73 11.29 -14.65 3.93
C LEU A 73 12.25 -13.45 4.03
N ASN A 74 13.48 -13.67 4.51
CA ASN A 74 14.54 -12.66 4.53
C ASN A 74 14.96 -12.19 3.13
N LYS A 75 14.57 -12.90 2.07
CA LYS A 75 14.82 -12.52 0.67
C LYS A 75 13.59 -11.88 0.01
N CYS A 76 12.47 -11.80 0.72
CA CYS A 76 11.23 -11.25 0.19
C CYS A 76 11.23 -9.73 0.27
N LEU A 77 10.67 -9.09 -0.76
CA LEU A 77 10.31 -7.68 -0.74
C LEU A 77 8.84 -7.56 -0.28
N TYR A 78 8.59 -6.73 0.73
CA TYR A 78 7.25 -6.40 1.19
C TYR A 78 6.91 -4.97 0.76
N TYR A 79 5.74 -4.79 0.13
CA TYR A 79 5.21 -3.50 -0.24
C TYR A 79 3.89 -3.27 0.49
N LEU A 80 3.82 -2.21 1.29
CA LEU A 80 2.67 -1.89 2.13
C LEU A 80 2.19 -0.47 1.83
N ASN A 81 0.97 -0.35 1.30
CA ASN A 81 0.29 0.92 1.03
C ASN A 81 -1.11 0.85 1.64
N ILE A 82 -1.28 1.49 2.80
CA ILE A 82 -2.54 1.47 3.57
C ILE A 82 -2.61 2.72 4.45
N GLY A 83 -3.82 3.12 4.85
CA GLY A 83 -4.05 4.29 5.70
C GLY A 83 -4.82 5.42 5.02
N SER A 84 -4.74 5.57 3.69
CA SER A 84 -5.49 6.60 2.96
C SER A 84 -7.00 6.42 3.13
N ASN A 85 -7.48 5.18 3.05
CA ASN A 85 -8.88 4.83 3.26
C ASN A 85 -9.38 5.17 4.67
N ASP A 86 -8.53 5.13 5.70
CA ASP A 86 -8.94 5.53 7.05
C ASP A 86 -9.34 7.02 7.09
N TYR A 87 -8.82 7.85 6.19
CA TYR A 87 -9.28 9.22 6.02
C TYR A 87 -10.51 9.30 5.12
N ILE A 88 -10.40 8.83 3.88
CA ILE A 88 -11.42 9.08 2.85
C ILE A 88 -12.67 8.21 2.99
N ASN A 89 -12.52 6.99 3.51
CA ASN A 89 -13.58 5.99 3.67
C ASN A 89 -13.91 5.74 5.15
N ASN A 90 -13.54 6.69 6.03
CA ASN A 90 -13.86 6.67 7.46
C ASN A 90 -13.92 8.09 8.07
N TYR A 91 -12.78 8.73 8.38
CA TYR A 91 -12.74 10.00 9.14
C TYR A 91 -13.57 11.12 8.50
N PHE A 92 -13.43 11.32 7.20
CA PHE A 92 -14.13 12.36 6.44
C PHE A 92 -15.53 11.95 5.97
N MET A 93 -16.09 10.84 6.49
CA MET A 93 -17.44 10.37 6.19
C MET A 93 -18.35 10.36 7.43
N PRO A 94 -18.71 11.54 7.98
CA PRO A 94 -19.48 11.65 9.23
C PRO A 94 -20.91 11.11 9.16
N ASN A 95 -21.41 10.82 7.94
CA ASN A 95 -22.70 10.18 7.71
C ASN A 95 -22.65 8.66 7.90
N HIS A 96 -21.46 8.04 7.75
CA HIS A 96 -21.27 6.60 7.91
C HIS A 96 -20.53 6.25 9.19
N TYR A 97 -19.66 7.13 9.69
CA TYR A 97 -18.81 6.87 10.84
C TYR A 97 -18.85 8.01 11.84
N LEU A 98 -18.74 7.67 13.12
CA LEU A 98 -18.70 8.64 14.21
C LEU A 98 -17.27 9.12 14.52
N THR A 99 -16.27 8.65 13.77
CA THR A 99 -14.85 8.86 14.06
C THR A 99 -14.47 10.33 14.21
N SER A 100 -14.89 11.20 13.28
CA SER A 100 -14.63 12.65 13.33
C SER A 100 -15.41 13.37 14.43
N ARG A 101 -16.38 12.71 15.09
CA ARG A 101 -17.04 13.24 16.29
C ARG A 101 -16.27 12.93 17.57
N PHE A 102 -15.45 11.87 17.56
CA PHE A 102 -14.69 11.42 18.73
C PHE A 102 -13.21 11.81 18.68
N PHE A 103 -12.66 12.06 17.48
CA PHE A 103 -11.26 12.40 17.28
C PHE A 103 -11.09 13.75 16.57
N THR A 104 -10.19 14.59 17.07
CA THR A 104 -9.59 15.63 16.23
C THR A 104 -8.75 14.97 15.13
N LEU A 105 -8.42 15.72 14.07
CA LEU A 105 -7.63 15.17 12.97
C LEU A 105 -6.23 14.74 13.45
N GLU A 106 -5.66 15.49 14.38
CA GLU A 106 -4.36 15.18 15.00
C GLU A 106 -4.45 13.91 15.85
N ASP A 107 -5.46 13.81 16.73
CA ASP A 107 -5.65 12.61 17.57
C ASP A 107 -5.90 11.37 16.72
N TYR A 108 -6.67 11.50 15.63
CA TYR A 108 -6.93 10.40 14.71
C TYR A 108 -5.64 9.96 13.99
N THR A 109 -4.83 10.91 13.55
CA THR A 109 -3.53 10.63 12.92
C THR A 109 -2.61 9.89 13.89
N LEU A 110 -2.56 10.32 15.15
CA LEU A 110 -1.77 9.66 16.20
C LEU A 110 -2.30 8.24 16.48
N ASP A 111 -3.61 8.06 16.59
CA ASP A 111 -4.23 6.73 16.77
C ASP A 111 -3.89 5.78 15.61
N LEU A 112 -3.98 6.25 14.36
CA LEU A 112 -3.62 5.45 13.18
C LEU A 112 -2.15 5.05 13.20
N ILE A 113 -1.25 5.97 13.51
CA ILE A 113 0.18 5.67 13.64
C ILE A 113 0.37 4.61 14.73
N THR A 114 -0.17 4.81 15.92
CA THR A 114 -0.06 3.84 17.03
C THR A 114 -0.62 2.47 16.66
N LYS A 115 -1.77 2.41 16.00
CA LYS A 115 -2.36 1.13 15.55
C LYS A 115 -1.54 0.44 14.48
N TYR A 116 -1.07 1.18 13.49
CA TYR A 116 -0.21 0.66 12.43
C TYR A 116 1.05 0.03 13.02
N SER A 117 1.71 0.79 13.88
CA SER A 117 2.86 0.40 14.68
C SER A 117 2.63 -0.88 15.51
N LEU A 118 1.57 -0.92 16.31
CA LEU A 118 1.22 -2.10 17.13
C LEU A 118 0.89 -3.32 16.26
N THR A 119 0.20 -3.11 15.15
CA THR A 119 -0.20 -4.17 14.21
C THR A 119 1.03 -4.82 13.57
N LEU A 120 2.08 -4.01 13.32
CA LEU A 120 3.40 -4.48 12.88
C LEU A 120 4.30 -4.94 14.05
N ARG A 121 3.80 -4.92 15.29
CA ARG A 121 4.48 -5.27 16.56
C ARG A 121 5.66 -4.37 16.93
N LEU A 122 5.42 -3.07 16.94
CA LEU A 122 6.45 -2.07 17.15
C LEU A 122 5.96 -0.90 18.03
N SER A 123 6.87 -0.14 18.63
CA SER A 123 6.57 0.96 19.57
C SER A 123 6.93 2.34 18.98
N PHE A 124 5.97 3.27 18.76
CA PHE A 124 6.27 4.59 18.15
C PHE A 124 5.37 5.77 18.52
N LEU A 125 5.94 6.97 18.32
CA LEU A 125 5.29 8.28 18.16
C LEU A 125 6.17 9.18 17.26
N LYS A 126 5.90 9.35 15.94
CA LYS A 126 6.45 10.40 15.02
C LYS A 126 6.08 10.18 13.52
N LYS A 127 6.56 11.08 12.63
CA LYS A 127 6.37 11.12 11.16
C LYS A 127 6.97 9.89 10.42
N LEU A 128 6.45 9.59 9.22
CA LEU A 128 6.79 8.39 8.41
C LEU A 128 8.27 8.21 8.02
N LYS A 129 9.01 9.28 7.68
CA LYS A 129 10.46 9.12 7.36
C LYS A 129 11.28 8.77 8.59
N SER A 130 11.03 9.44 9.71
CA SER A 130 11.66 9.12 10.99
C SER A 130 11.32 7.70 11.45
N LEU A 131 10.13 7.21 11.12
CA LEU A 131 9.74 5.83 11.35
C LEU A 131 10.65 4.84 10.60
N VAL A 132 11.01 5.15 9.35
CA VAL A 132 11.96 4.33 8.57
C VAL A 132 13.36 4.34 9.20
N ASP A 133 13.85 5.50 9.63
CA ASP A 133 15.15 5.58 10.32
C ASP A 133 15.15 4.74 11.60
N GLU A 134 14.08 4.86 12.38
CA GLU A 134 13.92 4.12 13.62
C GLU A 134 13.79 2.62 13.37
N PHE A 135 13.06 2.20 12.33
CA PHE A 135 13.00 0.80 11.90
C PHE A 135 14.39 0.24 11.60
N ASN A 136 15.16 0.96 10.78
CA ASN A 136 16.49 0.52 10.37
C ASN A 136 17.49 0.51 11.54
N ASN A 137 17.31 1.39 12.54
CA ASN A 137 18.14 1.41 13.74
C ASN A 137 17.77 0.29 14.73
N GLN A 138 16.48 0.14 15.05
CA GLN A 138 16.00 -0.88 16.01
C GLN A 138 16.20 -2.30 15.49
N LEU A 139 16.07 -2.50 14.18
CA LEU A 139 16.21 -3.81 13.53
C LEU A 139 17.59 -3.98 12.86
N SER A 140 18.58 -3.17 13.28
CA SER A 140 19.95 -3.21 12.75
C SER A 140 20.66 -4.56 12.93
N THR A 141 20.23 -5.37 13.91
CA THR A 141 20.72 -6.73 14.15
C THR A 141 20.02 -7.79 13.29
N THR A 142 19.02 -7.39 12.51
CA THR A 142 18.32 -8.25 11.54
C THR A 142 18.76 -7.90 10.12
N ASN A 143 18.46 -8.79 9.17
CA ASN A 143 18.64 -8.50 7.74
C ASN A 143 17.49 -7.67 7.14
N ALA A 144 16.52 -7.20 7.95
CA ALA A 144 15.42 -6.40 7.46
C ALA A 144 15.88 -4.94 7.22
N LYS A 145 15.51 -4.41 6.07
CA LYS A 145 15.75 -3.02 5.67
C LYS A 145 14.43 -2.39 5.25
N PHE A 146 14.21 -1.16 5.65
CA PHE A 146 12.98 -0.42 5.41
C PHE A 146 13.27 0.81 4.55
N ILE A 147 12.36 1.07 3.62
CA ILE A 147 12.35 2.28 2.80
C ILE A 147 10.96 2.90 2.83
N PHE A 148 10.90 4.21 2.63
CA PHE A 148 9.69 4.98 2.41
C PHE A 148 9.62 5.38 0.94
N ILE A 149 8.46 5.15 0.32
CA ILE A 149 8.15 5.58 -1.04
C ILE A 149 7.10 6.68 -0.94
N ASN A 150 7.43 7.85 -1.48
CA ASN A 150 6.55 9.01 -1.55
C ASN A 150 5.76 8.99 -2.86
N SER A 151 4.65 8.27 -2.89
CA SER A 151 3.81 8.14 -4.09
C SER A 151 3.18 9.47 -4.54
N THR A 152 3.04 10.46 -3.66
CA THR A 152 2.50 11.78 -4.02
C THR A 152 3.52 12.70 -4.69
N ALA A 153 4.82 12.37 -4.58
CA ALA A 153 5.89 13.15 -5.22
C ALA A 153 5.86 13.04 -6.75
N VAL A 154 5.14 12.07 -7.32
CA VAL A 154 5.06 11.90 -8.80
C VAL A 154 4.32 13.05 -9.46
N ASN A 155 3.56 13.81 -8.67
CA ASN A 155 2.93 15.06 -9.12
C ASN A 155 3.86 16.28 -9.09
N LEU A 156 5.08 16.16 -8.53
CA LEU A 156 6.03 17.28 -8.40
C LEU A 156 6.85 17.53 -9.67
N ASP A 157 6.75 16.66 -10.68
CA ASP A 157 7.47 16.79 -11.96
C ASP A 157 6.46 16.87 -13.14
N PRO A 158 5.93 18.06 -13.47
CA PRO A 158 5.06 18.23 -14.64
C PRO A 158 5.87 18.55 -15.91
N PRO A 159 5.57 17.96 -17.11
CA PRO A 159 4.61 16.92 -17.41
C PRO A 159 5.30 15.64 -17.94
N LEU A 160 5.15 14.53 -17.20
CA LEU A 160 5.35 13.17 -17.71
C LEU A 160 4.25 12.76 -18.71
N GLY A 161 3.95 13.62 -19.70
CA GLY A 161 2.99 13.36 -20.78
C GLY A 161 1.50 13.50 -20.41
N PHE A 162 1.15 13.75 -19.15
CA PHE A 162 -0.23 13.99 -18.73
C PHE A 162 -0.72 15.39 -19.13
N LYS A 163 -1.98 15.46 -19.57
CA LYS A 163 -2.66 16.71 -19.95
C LYS A 163 -3.78 17.08 -18.99
N VAL A 164 -4.36 16.10 -18.29
CA VAL A 164 -5.48 16.29 -17.37
C VAL A 164 -5.05 15.83 -15.98
N LEU A 165 -4.97 16.78 -15.04
CA LEU A 165 -4.40 16.56 -13.70
C LEU A 165 -5.46 16.60 -12.59
N ASP A 166 -6.63 17.19 -12.88
CA ASP A 166 -7.65 17.58 -11.90
C ASP A 166 -9.03 16.96 -12.17
N ALA A 167 -9.13 16.07 -13.17
CA ALA A 167 -10.36 15.36 -13.50
C ALA A 167 -10.08 13.87 -13.74
N GLY A 168 -11.09 13.05 -13.44
CA GLY A 168 -11.08 11.62 -13.75
C GLY A 168 -11.31 11.36 -15.24
N CYS A 169 -10.75 10.26 -15.73
CA CYS A 169 -10.99 9.75 -17.08
C CYS A 169 -12.43 9.20 -17.26
N CYS A 170 -13.21 9.01 -16.20
CA CYS A 170 -14.61 8.56 -16.30
C CYS A 170 -15.57 9.56 -15.65
N LYS A 171 -16.86 9.43 -15.99
CA LYS A 171 -17.93 10.08 -15.25
C LYS A 171 -18.01 9.48 -13.85
N VAL A 172 -17.88 10.31 -12.83
CA VAL A 172 -17.91 9.91 -11.43
C VAL A 172 -19.31 10.07 -10.83
N GLY A 173 -19.71 9.14 -9.96
CA GLY A 173 -20.94 9.22 -9.18
C GLY A 173 -20.76 9.98 -7.86
N GLU A 174 -21.79 9.97 -7.01
CA GLU A 174 -21.76 10.64 -5.69
C GLU A 174 -20.64 10.11 -4.77
N ILE A 175 -20.29 8.84 -4.92
CA ILE A 175 -19.21 8.19 -4.17
C ILE A 175 -17.83 8.41 -4.80
N GLY A 176 -17.71 9.27 -5.82
CA GLY A 176 -16.48 9.64 -6.54
C GLY A 176 -15.83 8.55 -7.40
N GLN A 177 -16.39 7.33 -7.44
CA GLN A 177 -15.97 6.27 -8.35
C GLN A 177 -16.67 6.38 -9.71
N CYS A 178 -16.12 5.72 -10.74
CA CYS A 178 -16.76 5.65 -12.05
C CYS A 178 -18.18 5.08 -11.97
N VAL A 179 -19.11 5.72 -12.69
CA VAL A 179 -20.45 5.17 -12.90
C VAL A 179 -20.35 3.92 -13.77
N ALA A 180 -20.98 2.83 -13.32
CA ALA A 180 -20.94 1.56 -14.03
C ALA A 180 -21.48 1.68 -15.46
N ASN A 181 -20.81 1.00 -16.41
CA ASN A 181 -21.15 0.94 -17.84
C ASN A 181 -21.08 2.27 -18.62
N GLU A 182 -20.63 3.37 -18.00
CA GLU A 182 -20.34 4.61 -18.73
C GLU A 182 -19.02 4.48 -19.51
N LYS A 183 -18.95 5.16 -20.66
CA LYS A 183 -17.74 5.15 -21.51
C LYS A 183 -16.65 6.02 -20.85
N PRO A 184 -15.45 5.50 -20.56
CA PRO A 184 -14.32 6.31 -20.10
C PRO A 184 -13.74 7.15 -21.25
N CYS A 185 -12.81 8.05 -20.91
CA CYS A 185 -12.07 8.89 -21.84
C CYS A 185 -11.33 8.05 -22.88
N GLU A 186 -11.07 8.65 -24.05
CA GLU A 186 -10.46 7.93 -25.18
C GLU A 186 -8.99 7.57 -24.93
N ASN A 187 -8.24 8.46 -24.27
CA ASN A 187 -6.82 8.26 -23.98
C ASN A 187 -6.51 8.38 -22.48
N ARG A 188 -6.49 7.23 -21.80
CA ARG A 188 -6.16 7.14 -20.35
C ARG A 188 -4.75 7.61 -20.01
N ASN A 189 -3.81 7.61 -20.96
CA ASN A 189 -2.43 8.02 -20.72
C ASN A 189 -2.27 9.55 -20.58
N GLU A 190 -3.32 10.32 -20.90
CA GLU A 190 -3.32 11.77 -20.74
C GLU A 190 -3.88 12.21 -19.38
N TYR A 191 -4.42 11.29 -18.59
CA TYR A 191 -5.07 11.57 -17.31
C TYR A 191 -4.25 11.04 -16.14
N VAL A 192 -4.07 11.86 -15.11
CA VAL A 192 -3.51 11.44 -13.81
C VAL A 192 -4.47 10.47 -13.12
N PHE A 193 -5.76 10.80 -13.12
CA PHE A 193 -6.78 10.05 -12.40
C PHE A 193 -7.71 9.28 -13.33
N TYR A 194 -8.04 8.05 -12.95
CA TYR A 194 -9.06 7.24 -13.61
C TYR A 194 -10.46 7.66 -13.16
N ASP A 195 -10.67 7.80 -11.86
CA ASP A 195 -11.90 8.31 -11.23
C ASP A 195 -11.57 9.46 -10.25
N GLY A 196 -12.42 9.74 -9.25
CA GLY A 196 -12.18 10.81 -8.28
C GLY A 196 -11.07 10.54 -7.25
N PHE A 197 -10.51 9.33 -7.20
CA PHE A 197 -9.51 8.94 -6.19
C PHE A 197 -8.34 8.14 -6.76
N HIS A 198 -8.60 7.26 -7.71
CA HIS A 198 -7.65 6.27 -8.19
C HIS A 198 -6.84 6.81 -9.36
N PRO A 199 -5.50 6.64 -9.35
CA PRO A 199 -4.66 7.02 -10.48
C PRO A 199 -4.88 6.09 -11.68
N THR A 200 -4.58 6.58 -12.88
CA THR A 200 -4.56 5.74 -14.10
C THR A 200 -3.40 4.74 -14.06
N GLU A 201 -3.48 3.70 -14.90
CA GLU A 201 -2.37 2.76 -15.10
C GLU A 201 -1.08 3.49 -15.47
N ALA A 202 -1.15 4.51 -16.33
CA ALA A 202 -0.01 5.31 -16.74
C ALA A 202 0.73 5.93 -15.54
N LEU A 203 -0.01 6.51 -14.58
CA LEU A 203 0.60 7.10 -13.40
C LEU A 203 1.16 6.03 -12.44
N ASN A 204 0.47 4.89 -12.31
CA ASN A 204 0.98 3.75 -11.54
C ASN A 204 2.30 3.21 -12.10
N VAL A 205 2.44 3.12 -13.44
CA VAL A 205 3.69 2.72 -14.10
C VAL A 205 4.82 3.70 -13.78
N LEU A 206 4.57 5.00 -13.86
CA LEU A 206 5.57 6.01 -13.54
C LEU A 206 5.98 5.98 -12.06
N THR A 207 5.01 5.80 -11.17
CA THR A 207 5.28 5.62 -9.74
C THR A 207 6.15 4.39 -9.50
N ALA A 208 5.88 3.27 -10.18
CA ALA A 208 6.68 2.06 -10.07
C ALA A 208 8.12 2.27 -10.58
N ILE A 209 8.30 2.97 -11.70
CA ILE A 209 9.63 3.32 -12.24
C ILE A 209 10.40 4.20 -11.26
N ALA A 210 9.77 5.28 -10.77
CA ALA A 210 10.39 6.22 -9.83
C ALA A 210 10.69 5.57 -8.47
N SER A 211 9.89 4.59 -8.05
CA SER A 211 10.14 3.82 -6.82
C SER A 211 11.28 2.81 -6.99
N TYR A 212 11.46 2.27 -8.20
CA TYR A 212 12.48 1.26 -8.47
C TYR A 212 13.88 1.87 -8.60
N ASN A 213 14.01 2.93 -9.39
CA ASN A 213 15.27 3.62 -9.64
C ASN A 213 15.02 5.12 -9.54
N ALA A 214 15.19 5.66 -8.33
CA ALA A 214 14.80 7.02 -8.05
C ALA A 214 15.87 7.99 -8.54
N SER A 215 15.54 8.80 -9.56
CA SER A 215 16.40 9.91 -10.00
C SER A 215 16.38 11.10 -9.03
N ASN A 216 15.35 11.20 -8.18
CA ASN A 216 15.16 12.29 -7.23
C ASN A 216 14.92 11.74 -5.81
N PRO A 217 15.70 12.18 -4.79
CA PRO A 217 15.57 11.74 -3.40
C PRO A 217 14.26 12.15 -2.72
N ALA A 218 13.39 12.94 -3.39
CA ALA A 218 12.04 13.21 -2.93
C ALA A 218 11.11 11.99 -3.04
N PHE A 219 11.40 11.04 -3.94
CA PHE A 219 10.58 9.86 -4.21
C PHE A 219 10.78 8.73 -3.23
N THR A 220 12.02 8.50 -2.79
CA THR A 220 12.37 7.35 -1.97
C THR A 220 13.31 7.75 -0.86
N TYR A 221 13.26 7.04 0.27
CA TYR A 221 14.11 7.29 1.41
C TYR A 221 14.35 6.02 2.24
N PRO A 222 15.55 5.72 2.76
CA PRO A 222 16.82 6.38 2.46
C PRO A 222 17.42 5.97 1.10
N MET A 223 16.82 4.97 0.44
CA MET A 223 17.24 4.46 -0.87
C MET A 223 16.01 3.98 -1.67
N ASP A 224 16.18 3.69 -2.96
CA ASP A 224 15.15 3.10 -3.82
C ASP A 224 15.14 1.56 -3.77
N ILE A 225 14.17 0.94 -4.46
CA ILE A 225 14.04 -0.52 -4.46
C ILE A 225 15.25 -1.20 -5.13
N SER A 226 15.84 -0.61 -6.18
CA SER A 226 16.99 -1.21 -6.86
C SER A 226 18.21 -1.33 -5.97
N HIS A 227 18.42 -0.36 -5.07
CA HIS A 227 19.46 -0.41 -4.04
C HIS A 227 19.06 -1.35 -2.89
N LEU A 228 17.80 -1.34 -2.46
CA LEU A 228 17.29 -2.20 -1.38
C LEU A 228 17.50 -3.70 -1.69
N ILE A 229 17.21 -4.14 -2.91
CA ILE A 229 17.31 -5.57 -3.29
C ILE A 229 18.77 -6.05 -3.42
N LEU A 230 19.74 -5.14 -3.42
CA LEU A 230 21.17 -5.43 -3.45
C LEU A 230 21.83 -5.34 -2.06
N SER A 231 21.08 -4.88 -1.05
CA SER A 231 21.59 -4.62 0.31
C SER A 231 21.57 -5.85 1.24
#